data_AF-A0A942Y0X4-F1
#
_entry.id   AF-A0A942Y0X4-F1
#
_cell.length_a   1.000
_cell.length_b   1.000
_cell.length_c   1.000
_cell.angle_alpha   90.00
_cell.angle_beta   90.00
_cell.angle_gamma   90.00
#
_symmetry.space_group_name_H-M   'P 1'
#
loop_
_entity.id
_entity.type
_entity.pdbx_description
1 polymer ?
#
loop_
_entity_poly.entity_id
_entity_poly.type
_entity_poly.pdbx_seq_one_letter_code
_entity_poly.pdbx_strand_id
1 'polypeptide(L)'
;MKICLLSIFALLLVSCGSHRPQQTYDEMLNDIVQNFNTGTIGGDSVLKAFVQKVQADSVARQYSNPAMKEEMMFNLISDYLVAGQIDNAQHLYDNMLEYAEQEYGKVCQMKAMVYFEKAHLYEQTGDLDNAIKMMQKSTEVFEKLPKNECNQYNDAKEYIRRWEEQKRIR
;
A
#
# COMPACT_ATOMS: atom_id res chain seq x y z
N MET A 1 3.77 -18.29 8.56
CA MET A 1 2.93 -17.09 8.42
C MET A 1 3.24 -16.15 9.58
N LYS A 2 4.15 -15.19 9.40
CA LYS A 2 4.30 -14.10 10.36
C LYS A 2 3.24 -13.05 9.99
N ILE A 3 2.20 -13.01 10.81
CA ILE A 3 1.14 -12.00 10.74
C ILE A 3 1.78 -10.69 11.19
N CYS A 4 2.37 -9.94 10.25
CA CYS A 4 2.88 -8.59 10.48
C CYS A 4 1.85 -7.49 10.19
N LEU A 5 0.59 -7.85 9.90
CA LEU A 5 -0.50 -6.88 9.75
C LEU A 5 -0.98 -6.31 11.09
N LEU A 6 -0.69 -6.96 12.23
CA LEU A 6 -1.19 -6.54 13.55
C LEU A 6 -0.12 -5.93 14.47
N SER A 7 1.16 -5.96 14.11
CA SER A 7 2.25 -5.55 15.02
C SER A 7 2.94 -4.23 14.66
N ILE A 8 2.63 -3.60 13.52
CA ILE A 8 3.36 -2.41 13.06
C ILE A 8 2.87 -1.10 13.70
N PHE A 9 1.64 -1.05 14.23
CA PHE A 9 1.06 0.22 14.70
C PHE A 9 1.32 0.57 16.18
N ALA A 10 2.02 -0.28 16.93
CA ALA A 10 2.19 -0.07 18.37
C ALA A 10 3.47 0.68 18.80
N LEU A 11 4.45 0.93 17.92
CA LEU A 11 5.74 1.48 18.36
C LEU A 11 6.38 2.43 17.33
N LEU A 12 5.86 3.65 17.18
CA LEU A 12 6.65 4.81 16.77
C LEU A 12 6.13 6.09 17.45
N LEU A 13 6.21 6.12 18.79
CA LEU A 13 6.50 7.37 19.49
C LEU A 13 8.02 7.54 19.47
N VAL A 14 8.54 8.40 18.59
CA VAL A 14 9.69 9.32 18.75
C VAL A 14 10.15 9.81 17.36
N SER A 15 9.65 11.00 17.01
CA SER A 15 10.29 12.15 16.34
C SER A 15 11.53 11.92 15.43
N CYS A 16 11.39 12.24 14.13
CA CYS A 16 12.02 13.43 13.52
C CYS A 16 11.80 13.46 11.98
N GLY A 17 11.18 14.52 11.46
CA GLY A 17 11.24 14.89 10.03
C GLY A 17 9.88 15.25 9.42
N SER A 18 9.65 16.55 9.21
CA SER A 18 8.46 17.21 8.65
C SER A 18 7.21 17.20 9.53
N HIS A 19 6.92 18.35 10.16
CA HIS A 19 5.60 18.63 10.72
C HIS A 19 4.63 18.82 9.55
N ARG A 20 4.03 17.74 9.06
CA ARG A 20 2.79 17.87 8.30
C ARG A 20 1.76 18.54 9.19
N PRO A 21 0.89 19.42 8.64
CA PRO A 21 -0.37 19.71 9.30
C PRO A 21 -1.07 18.37 9.55
N GLN A 22 -1.43 18.11 10.79
CA GLN A 22 -2.12 16.87 11.15
C GLN A 22 -3.49 16.89 10.46
N GLN A 23 -3.62 16.17 9.33
CA GLN A 23 -4.88 16.01 8.64
C GLN A 23 -5.85 15.30 9.57
N THR A 24 -7.09 15.77 9.60
CA THR A 24 -8.19 15.05 10.23
C THR A 24 -8.51 13.77 9.44
N TYR A 25 -9.19 12.83 10.08
CA TYR A 25 -9.64 11.60 9.42
C TYR A 25 -10.49 11.88 8.17
N ASP A 26 -11.38 12.88 8.23
CA ASP A 26 -12.24 13.24 7.10
C ASP A 26 -11.46 13.96 5.99
N GLU A 27 -10.42 14.75 6.33
CA GLU A 27 -9.52 15.34 5.33
C GLU A 27 -8.69 14.28 4.61
N MET A 28 -8.18 13.27 5.33
CA MET A 28 -7.49 12.12 4.72
C MET A 28 -8.41 11.37 3.75
N LEU A 29 -9.66 11.09 4.16
CA LEU A 29 -10.65 10.46 3.29
C LEU A 29 -10.95 11.30 2.05
N ASN A 30 -11.18 12.60 2.21
CA ASN A 30 -11.47 13.49 1.08
C ASN A 30 -10.31 13.54 0.08
N ASP A 31 -9.08 13.62 0.58
CA ASP A 31 -7.88 13.60 -0.26
C ASP A 31 -7.77 12.28 -1.05
N ILE A 32 -8.01 11.14 -0.41
CA ILE A 32 -8.03 9.83 -1.08
C ILE A 32 -9.08 9.81 -2.20
N VAL A 33 -10.31 10.24 -1.92
CA VAL A 33 -11.40 10.23 -2.88
C VAL A 33 -11.12 11.18 -4.05
N GLN A 34 -10.61 12.38 -3.78
CA GLN A 34 -10.49 13.46 -4.77
C GLN A 34 -9.18 13.45 -5.55
N ASN A 35 -8.10 12.87 -5.02
CA ASN A 35 -6.78 12.95 -5.64
C ASN A 35 -6.21 11.57 -5.96
N PHE A 36 -6.38 10.58 -5.06
CA PHE A 36 -5.79 9.24 -5.22
C PHE A 36 -6.68 8.26 -5.97
N ASN A 37 -7.96 8.56 -6.10
CA ASN A 37 -8.92 7.68 -6.76
C ASN A 37 -9.58 8.34 -7.98
N THR A 38 -8.94 9.40 -8.51
CA THR A 38 -9.39 10.11 -9.71
C THR A 38 -9.33 9.18 -10.92
N GLY A 39 -10.33 9.27 -11.81
CA GLY A 39 -10.38 8.40 -13.00
C GLY A 39 -10.99 7.02 -12.78
N THR A 40 -11.38 6.66 -11.54
CA THR A 40 -12.35 5.58 -11.32
C THR A 40 -13.71 6.05 -11.83
N ILE A 41 -14.31 5.29 -12.74
CA ILE A 41 -15.52 5.72 -13.47
C ILE A 41 -16.68 5.90 -12.45
N GLY A 42 -17.22 7.12 -12.39
CA GLY A 42 -18.32 7.48 -11.50
C GLY A 42 -19.50 6.51 -11.64
N GLY A 43 -19.80 5.80 -10.56
CA GLY A 43 -20.64 4.60 -10.55
C GLY A 43 -20.09 3.49 -9.66
N ASP A 44 -18.86 3.66 -9.16
CA ASP A 44 -18.18 2.67 -8.33
C ASP A 44 -18.84 2.48 -6.95
N SER A 45 -19.67 1.44 -6.85
CA SER A 45 -20.32 1.02 -5.61
C SER A 45 -19.33 0.66 -4.51
N VAL A 46 -18.11 0.23 -4.86
CA VAL A 46 -17.07 -0.15 -3.90
C VAL A 46 -16.56 1.10 -3.19
N LEU A 47 -16.16 2.12 -3.96
CA LEU A 47 -15.74 3.41 -3.39
C LEU A 47 -16.85 4.01 -2.51
N LYS A 48 -18.10 3.97 -2.99
CA LYS A 48 -19.24 4.49 -2.22
C LYS A 48 -19.41 3.75 -0.89
N ALA A 49 -19.36 2.42 -0.90
CA ALA A 49 -19.46 1.60 0.31
C ALA A 49 -18.27 1.86 1.26
N PHE A 50 -17.06 1.99 0.71
CA PHE A 50 -15.86 2.34 1.47
C PHE A 50 -16.01 3.70 2.16
N VAL A 51 -16.42 4.74 1.43
CA VAL A 51 -16.65 6.08 1.98
C VAL A 51 -17.68 6.03 3.10
N GLN A 52 -18.80 5.32 2.93
CA GLN A 52 -19.80 5.16 3.99
C GLN A 52 -19.24 4.44 5.22
N LYS A 53 -18.47 3.37 5.03
CA LYS A 53 -17.82 2.62 6.10
C LYS A 53 -16.85 3.50 6.88
N VAL A 54 -15.93 4.18 6.20
CA VAL A 54 -14.96 5.11 6.82
C VAL A 54 -15.70 6.25 7.50
N GLN A 55 -16.75 6.79 6.88
CA GLN A 55 -17.55 7.84 7.47
C GLN A 55 -18.37 7.40 8.70
N ALA A 56 -18.56 6.11 8.93
CA ALA A 56 -19.25 5.61 10.12
C ALA A 56 -18.30 5.33 11.29
N ASP A 57 -16.98 5.29 11.05
CA ASP A 57 -16.00 4.91 12.07
C ASP A 57 -15.69 6.06 13.03
N SER A 58 -16.45 6.14 14.12
CA SER A 58 -16.26 7.17 15.14
C SER A 58 -14.97 6.98 15.95
N VAL A 59 -14.52 5.73 16.10
CA VAL A 59 -13.31 5.40 16.88
C VAL A 59 -12.08 5.85 16.10
N ALA A 60 -11.98 5.47 14.83
CA ALA A 60 -10.88 5.88 13.97
C ALA A 60 -10.76 7.41 13.85
N ARG A 61 -11.89 8.13 13.83
CA ARG A 61 -11.90 9.60 13.91
C ARG A 61 -11.33 10.14 15.21
N GLN A 62 -11.75 9.58 16.34
CA GLN A 62 -11.29 10.02 17.66
C GLN A 62 -9.77 9.85 17.82
N TYR A 63 -9.21 8.79 17.23
CA TYR A 63 -7.80 8.43 17.34
C TYR A 63 -7.00 8.69 16.05
N SER A 64 -7.47 9.63 15.22
CA SER A 64 -6.87 9.86 13.90
C SER A 64 -5.41 10.27 14.00
N ASN A 65 -4.57 9.66 13.17
CA ASN A 65 -3.17 10.01 13.02
C ASN A 65 -2.75 9.94 11.55
N PRO A 66 -1.64 10.57 11.14
CA PRO A 66 -1.24 10.63 9.74
C PRO A 66 -1.05 9.27 9.06
N ALA A 67 -0.66 8.23 9.81
CA ALA A 67 -0.42 6.90 9.25
C ALA A 67 -1.71 6.16 8.85
N MET A 68 -2.87 6.66 9.27
CA MET A 68 -4.16 6.09 8.89
C MET A 68 -4.52 6.40 7.44
N LYS A 69 -3.88 7.40 6.81
CA LYS A 69 -4.10 7.69 5.39
C LYS A 69 -3.65 6.51 4.53
N GLU A 70 -2.49 5.94 4.81
CA GLU A 70 -1.97 4.79 4.07
C GLU A 70 -2.79 3.54 4.36
N GLU A 71 -3.21 3.35 5.61
CA GLU A 71 -4.13 2.27 5.98
C GLU A 71 -5.46 2.37 5.20
N MET A 72 -6.07 3.56 5.12
CA MET A 72 -7.26 3.79 4.31
C MET A 72 -7.04 3.42 2.84
N MET A 73 -5.91 3.81 2.25
CA MET A 73 -5.60 3.47 0.86
C MET A 73 -5.48 1.95 0.67
N PHE A 74 -4.76 1.23 1.56
CA PHE A 74 -4.67 -0.23 1.50
C PHE A 74 -6.02 -0.93 1.73
N ASN A 75 -6.87 -0.38 2.59
CA ASN A 75 -8.21 -0.90 2.82
C ASN A 75 -9.10 -0.72 1.59
N LEU A 76 -9.03 0.42 0.90
CA LEU A 76 -9.75 0.64 -0.34
C LEU A 76 -9.25 -0.28 -1.47
N ILE A 77 -7.93 -0.47 -1.58
CA ILE A 77 -7.34 -1.46 -2.49
C ILE A 77 -7.91 -2.85 -2.19
N SER A 78 -7.94 -3.25 -0.92
CA SER A 78 -8.46 -4.56 -0.52
C SER A 78 -9.94 -4.72 -0.91
N ASP A 79 -10.76 -3.67 -0.70
CA ASP A 79 -12.16 -3.66 -1.11
C ASP A 79 -12.30 -3.80 -2.64
N TYR A 80 -11.45 -3.14 -3.43
CA TYR A 80 -11.42 -3.30 -4.89
C TYR A 80 -11.04 -4.72 -5.32
N LEU A 81 -10.01 -5.32 -4.70
CA LEU A 81 -9.58 -6.68 -5.01
C LEU A 81 -10.68 -7.71 -4.70
N VAL A 82 -11.37 -7.56 -3.56
CA VAL A 82 -12.52 -8.41 -3.20
C VAL A 82 -13.65 -8.29 -4.23
N ALA A 83 -13.86 -7.08 -4.77
CA ALA A 83 -14.84 -6.84 -5.82
C ALA A 83 -14.37 -7.24 -7.24
N GLY A 84 -13.13 -7.75 -7.39
CA GLY A 84 -12.53 -8.07 -8.68
C GLY A 84 -12.15 -6.86 -9.54
N GLN A 85 -12.16 -5.65 -8.97
CA GLN A 85 -11.78 -4.41 -9.64
C GLN A 85 -10.25 -4.22 -9.63
N ILE A 86 -9.55 -5.13 -10.32
CA ILE A 86 -8.08 -5.18 -10.37
C ILE A 86 -7.48 -3.88 -10.90
N ASP A 87 -8.08 -3.27 -11.93
CA ASP A 87 -7.56 -2.03 -12.53
C ASP A 87 -7.61 -0.85 -11.55
N ASN A 88 -8.70 -0.73 -10.76
CA ASN A 88 -8.82 0.29 -9.72
C ASN A 88 -7.76 0.09 -8.62
N ALA A 89 -7.54 -1.16 -8.20
CA ALA A 89 -6.49 -1.50 -7.24
C ALA A 89 -5.09 -1.15 -7.78
N GLN A 90 -4.79 -1.49 -9.05
CA GLN A 90 -3.51 -1.15 -9.68
C GLN A 90 -3.28 0.35 -9.77
N HIS A 91 -4.32 1.11 -10.13
CA HIS A 91 -4.28 2.56 -10.21
C HIS A 91 -3.99 3.19 -8.85
N LEU A 92 -4.66 2.72 -7.79
CA LEU A 92 -4.43 3.23 -6.44
C LEU A 92 -3.02 2.88 -5.94
N TYR A 93 -2.49 1.69 -6.25
CA TYR A 93 -1.07 1.38 -5.98
C TYR A 93 -0.11 2.35 -6.70
N ASP A 94 -0.38 2.74 -7.94
CA ASP A 94 0.47 3.69 -8.66
C ASP A 94 0.45 5.08 -7.99
N ASN A 95 -0.72 5.57 -7.61
CA ASN A 95 -0.84 6.84 -6.88
C ASN A 95 -0.17 6.77 -5.49
N MET A 96 -0.22 5.62 -4.82
CA MET A 96 0.52 5.39 -3.57
C MET A 96 2.03 5.44 -3.76
N LEU A 97 2.57 4.96 -4.89
CA LEU A 97 4.01 5.05 -5.19
C LEU A 97 4.45 6.50 -5.38
N GLU A 98 3.66 7.30 -6.08
CA GLU A 98 3.94 8.73 -6.28
C GLU A 98 3.90 9.48 -4.95
N TYR A 99 2.86 9.26 -4.15
CA TYR A 99 2.76 9.83 -2.81
C TYR A 99 3.90 9.42 -1.89
N ALA A 100 4.25 8.13 -1.86
CA ALA A 100 5.34 7.66 -1.01
C ALA A 100 6.68 8.34 -1.37
N GLU A 101 6.93 8.60 -2.65
CA GLU A 101 8.11 9.33 -3.10
C GLU A 101 8.05 10.81 -2.74
N GLN A 102 6.92 11.48 -2.97
CA GLN A 102 6.74 12.90 -2.65
C GLN A 102 6.90 13.18 -1.15
N GLU A 103 6.42 12.27 -0.32
CA GLU A 103 6.26 12.50 1.11
C GLU A 103 7.41 11.95 1.95
N TYR A 104 7.94 10.79 1.58
CA TYR A 104 8.99 10.11 2.34
C TYR A 104 10.30 10.01 1.56
N GLY A 105 10.32 10.50 0.32
CA GLY A 105 11.46 10.42 -0.57
C GLY A 105 11.58 9.09 -1.31
N LYS A 106 12.55 9.04 -2.23
CA LYS A 106 12.77 7.90 -3.14
C LYS A 106 13.13 6.58 -2.46
N VAL A 107 13.71 6.65 -1.25
CA VAL A 107 14.17 5.49 -0.48
C VAL A 107 13.44 5.52 0.87
N CYS A 108 12.28 4.89 0.92
CA CYS A 108 11.42 4.84 2.10
C CYS A 108 10.72 3.48 2.21
N GLN A 109 10.33 3.12 3.43
CA GLN A 109 9.65 1.83 3.70
C GLN A 109 8.32 1.74 2.96
N MET A 110 7.54 2.82 2.91
CA MET A 110 6.23 2.84 2.25
C MET A 110 6.36 2.46 0.77
N LYS A 111 7.32 3.04 0.05
CA LYS A 111 7.52 2.74 -1.37
C LYS A 111 7.94 1.29 -1.60
N ALA A 112 8.80 0.74 -0.74
CA ALA A 112 9.19 -0.67 -0.81
C ALA A 112 8.01 -1.62 -0.57
N MET A 113 7.15 -1.30 0.40
CA MET A 113 5.95 -2.07 0.72
C MET A 113 4.90 -1.98 -0.39
N VAL A 114 4.68 -0.81 -0.99
CA VAL A 114 3.76 -0.65 -2.12
C VAL A 114 4.23 -1.47 -3.34
N TYR A 115 5.52 -1.49 -3.65
CA TYR A 115 6.05 -2.39 -4.68
C TYR A 115 5.87 -3.87 -4.34
N PHE A 116 6.05 -4.25 -3.07
CA PHE A 116 5.87 -5.62 -2.60
C PHE A 116 4.41 -6.09 -2.78
N GLU A 117 3.45 -5.28 -2.33
CA GLU A 117 2.02 -5.58 -2.47
C GLU A 117 1.58 -5.62 -3.93
N LYS A 118 2.03 -4.67 -4.76
CA LYS A 118 1.74 -4.67 -6.21
C LYS A 118 2.34 -5.90 -6.92
N ALA A 119 3.48 -6.41 -6.45
CA ALA A 119 4.05 -7.65 -6.98
C ALA A 119 3.14 -8.87 -6.72
N HIS A 120 2.58 -8.96 -5.52
CA HIS A 120 1.63 -10.02 -5.18
C HIS A 120 0.34 -9.95 -6.01
N LEU A 121 -0.16 -8.74 -6.28
CA LEU A 121 -1.30 -8.56 -7.18
C LEU A 121 -1.02 -9.12 -8.60
N TYR A 122 0.15 -8.82 -9.16
CA TYR A 122 0.53 -9.37 -10.47
C TYR A 122 0.66 -10.90 -10.44
N GLU A 123 1.17 -11.48 -9.36
CA GLU A 123 1.22 -12.94 -9.24
C GLU A 123 -0.18 -13.56 -9.17
N GLN A 124 -1.08 -13.00 -8.39
CA GLN A 124 -2.48 -13.47 -8.28
C GLN A 124 -3.21 -13.44 -9.63
N THR A 125 -2.84 -12.51 -10.51
CA THR A 125 -3.40 -12.38 -11.87
C THR A 125 -2.61 -13.19 -12.92
N GLY A 126 -1.55 -13.90 -12.51
CA GLY A 126 -0.75 -14.77 -13.35
C GLY A 126 0.34 -14.08 -14.15
N ASP A 127 0.49 -12.76 -14.03
CA ASP A 127 1.51 -11.95 -14.68
C ASP A 127 2.83 -12.00 -13.89
N LEU A 128 3.50 -13.14 -13.99
CA LEU A 128 4.74 -13.39 -13.25
C LEU A 128 5.88 -12.44 -13.67
N ASP A 129 5.85 -11.90 -14.90
CA ASP A 129 6.84 -10.94 -15.37
C ASP A 129 6.75 -9.61 -14.60
N ASN A 130 5.54 -9.05 -14.50
CA ASN A 130 5.36 -7.82 -13.74
C ASN A 130 5.46 -8.07 -12.22
N ALA A 131 5.07 -9.24 -11.73
CA ALA A 131 5.28 -9.63 -10.33
C ALA A 131 6.77 -9.57 -9.95
N ILE A 132 7.63 -10.24 -10.72
CA ILE A 132 9.08 -10.24 -10.50
C ILE A 132 9.64 -8.82 -10.60
N LYS A 133 9.23 -8.05 -11.63
CA LYS A 133 9.69 -6.67 -11.82
C LYS A 133 9.36 -5.77 -10.63
N MET A 134 8.16 -5.86 -10.07
CA MET A 134 7.78 -5.06 -8.90
C MET A 134 8.52 -5.52 -7.64
N MET A 135 8.68 -6.84 -7.46
CA MET A 135 9.42 -7.38 -6.30
C MET A 135 10.92 -7.01 -6.33
N GLN A 136 11.52 -6.94 -7.52
CA GLN A 136 12.87 -6.42 -7.70
C GLN A 136 12.98 -4.95 -7.26
N LYS A 137 12.04 -4.09 -7.68
CA LYS A 137 11.99 -2.69 -7.23
C LYS A 137 11.81 -2.57 -5.72
N SER A 138 10.96 -3.42 -5.12
CA SER A 138 10.81 -3.49 -3.65
C SER A 138 12.14 -3.82 -2.97
N THR A 139 12.81 -4.87 -3.46
CA THR A 139 14.12 -5.35 -2.99
C THR A 139 15.18 -4.24 -3.07
N GLU A 140 15.28 -3.54 -4.20
CA GLU A 140 16.24 -2.43 -4.39
C GLU A 140 16.05 -1.28 -3.39
N VAL A 141 14.81 -0.97 -3.01
CA VAL A 141 14.53 0.04 -1.99
C VAL A 141 14.90 -0.48 -0.60
N PHE A 142 14.49 -1.71 -0.28
CA PHE A 142 14.78 -2.33 1.01
C PHE A 142 16.29 -2.53 1.27
N GLU A 143 17.10 -2.78 0.25
CA GLU A 143 18.56 -2.87 0.37
C GLU A 143 19.23 -1.57 0.81
N LYS A 144 18.63 -0.43 0.43
CA LYS A 144 19.14 0.90 0.75
C LYS A 144 18.65 1.40 2.10
N LEU A 145 17.65 0.75 2.69
CA LEU A 145 17.14 1.09 4.02
C LEU A 145 18.00 0.43 5.11
N PRO A 146 18.12 1.07 6.29
CA PRO A 146 18.71 0.41 7.46
C PRO A 146 17.98 -0.90 7.76
N LYS A 147 18.75 -1.94 8.12
CA LYS A 147 18.16 -3.21 8.56
C LYS A 147 17.31 -2.96 9.82
N ASN A 148 16.05 -3.38 9.77
CA ASN A 148 15.14 -3.40 10.91
C ASN A 148 14.28 -4.66 10.85
N GLU A 149 13.52 -4.93 11.91
CA GLU A 149 12.68 -6.13 12.01
C GLU A 149 11.56 -6.17 10.95
N CYS A 150 11.17 -5.02 10.42
CA CYS A 150 10.12 -4.88 9.39
C CYS A 150 10.63 -4.96 7.95
N ASN A 151 11.92 -5.24 7.74
CA ASN A 151 12.50 -5.31 6.41
C ASN A 151 12.12 -6.66 5.73
N GLN A 152 11.17 -6.62 4.78
CA GLN A 152 10.71 -7.80 4.01
C GLN A 152 11.69 -8.24 2.90
N TYR A 153 12.90 -7.68 2.85
CA TYR A 153 13.92 -7.96 1.85
C TYR A 153 14.19 -9.45 1.60
N ASN A 154 14.35 -10.24 2.66
CA ASN A 154 14.65 -11.67 2.51
C ASN A 154 13.46 -12.43 1.91
N ASP A 155 12.25 -12.05 2.29
CA ASP A 155 11.02 -12.63 1.75
C ASP A 155 10.88 -12.27 0.26
N ALA A 156 11.14 -11.00 -0.10
CA ALA A 156 11.09 -10.51 -1.48
C ALA A 156 12.02 -11.30 -2.43
N LYS A 157 13.25 -11.58 -2.00
CA LYS A 157 14.21 -12.39 -2.76
C LYS A 157 13.73 -13.82 -2.99
N GLU A 158 13.13 -14.44 -1.96
CA GLU A 158 12.60 -15.79 -2.08
C GLU A 158 11.39 -15.85 -3.01
N TYR A 159 10.52 -14.83 -3.00
CA TYR A 159 9.42 -14.73 -3.95
C TYR A 159 9.90 -14.63 -5.41
N ILE A 160 10.90 -13.78 -5.69
CA ILE A 160 11.50 -13.69 -7.04
C ILE A 160 11.98 -15.07 -7.51
N ARG A 161 12.77 -15.77 -6.67
CA ARG A 161 13.29 -17.10 -6.99
C ARG A 161 12.16 -18.09 -7.30
N ARG A 162 11.10 -18.09 -6.49
CA ARG A 162 9.94 -18.98 -6.68
C ARG A 162 9.18 -18.67 -7.97
N TRP A 163 8.93 -17.40 -8.26
CA TRP A 163 8.19 -16.99 -9.46
C TRP A 163 9.00 -17.21 -10.74
N GLU A 164 10.32 -17.03 -10.71
CA GLU A 164 11.20 -17.41 -11.82
C GLU A 164 11.12 -18.91 -12.13
N GLU A 165 11.08 -19.75 -11.10
CA GLU A 165 10.93 -21.19 -11.29
C GLU A 165 9.54 -21.55 -11.84
N GLN A 166 8.48 -20.92 -11.31
CA GLN A 166 7.12 -21.09 -11.84
C GLN A 166 7.01 -20.73 -13.32
N LYS A 167 7.75 -19.72 -13.78
CA LYS A 167 7.79 -19.36 -15.20
C LYS A 167 8.45 -20.43 -16.08
N ARG A 168 9.44 -21.16 -15.55
CA ARG A 168 10.16 -22.19 -16.32
C ARG A 168 9.37 -23.47 -16.53
N ILE A 169 8.38 -23.72 -15.67
CA ILE A 169 7.54 -24.92 -15.70
C ILE A 169 6.19 -24.70 -16.39
N ARG A 170 5.90 -23.48 -16.86
CA ARG A 170 4.73 -23.15 -17.70
C ARG A 170 5.11 -23.17 -19.17
#